data_AF-A0A7V5PCR7-F1
#
_entry.id   AF-A0A7V5PCR7-F1
#
_cell.length_a   1.000
_cell.length_b   1.000
_cell.length_c   1.000
_cell.angle_alpha   90.00
_cell.angle_beta   90.00
_cell.angle_gamma   90.00
#
_symmetry.space_group_name_H-M   'P 1'
#
loop_
_entity.id
_entity.type
_entity.pdbx_description
1 polymer ?
#
loop_
_entity_poly.entity_id
_entity_poly.type
_entity_poly.pdbx_seq_one_letter_code
_entity_poly.pdbx_strand_id
1 'polypeptide(L)' 'MNEIDFIWSGEVVSMIEKEGKYHVKLNCSSQLVELAIPETTRPCRLGDKIMIHGHIRIMEIFRVNSTHNRDSKL' A
#
# COMPACT_ATOMS: atom_id res chain seq x y z
N MET A 1 19.33 -10.07 10.24
CA MET A 1 18.13 -9.23 10.44
C MET A 1 18.38 -7.94 9.69
N ASN A 2 17.57 -7.63 8.68
CA ASN A 2 17.74 -6.42 7.86
C ASN A 2 16.58 -5.47 8.11
N GLU A 3 16.89 -4.18 8.16
CA GLU A 3 15.90 -3.11 8.27
C GLU A 3 15.94 -2.29 6.98
N ILE A 4 14.77 -1.92 6.47
CA ILE A 4 14.63 -1.14 5.25
C ILE A 4 13.68 0.02 5.55
N ASP A 5 14.18 1.23 5.36
CA ASP A 5 13.36 2.43 5.23
C ASP A 5 12.82 2.50 3.80
N PHE A 6 11.53 2.78 3.67
CA PHE A 6 10.90 2.93 2.36
C PHE A 6 10.02 4.17 2.32
N ILE A 7 10.03 4.81 1.16
CA ILE A 7 9.10 5.88 0.81
C ILE A 7 8.29 5.38 -0.38
N TRP A 8 6.97 5.40 -0.24
CA TRP A 8 6.05 4.99 -1.29
C TRP A 8 4.96 6.03 -1.47
N SER A 9 4.67 6.41 -2.71
CA SER A 9 3.53 7.27 -3.03
C SER A 9 2.38 6.49 -3.65
N GLY A 10 1.15 6.86 -3.29
CA GLY A 10 -0.07 6.32 -3.89
C GLY A 10 -1.18 7.36 -3.94
N GLU A 11 -2.19 7.09 -4.77
CA GLU A 11 -3.39 7.93 -4.89
C GLU A 11 -4.56 7.28 -4.14
N VAL A 12 -5.32 8.07 -3.38
CA VAL A 12 -6.49 7.58 -2.65
C VAL A 12 -7.61 7.21 -3.61
N VAL A 13 -7.96 5.92 -3.64
CA VAL A 13 -9.04 5.39 -4.49
C VAL A 13 -10.30 5.00 -3.72
N SER A 14 -10.20 4.79 -2.40
CA SER A 14 -11.37 4.61 -1.54
C SER A 14 -11.02 4.90 -0.08
N MET A 15 -12.01 5.34 0.69
CA MET A 15 -11.87 5.54 2.14
C MET A 15 -13.17 5.15 2.84
N ILE A 16 -13.05 4.41 3.94
CA ILE A 16 -14.17 4.00 4.80
C ILE A 16 -13.82 4.33 6.25
N GLU A 17 -14.72 4.99 6.96
CA GLU A 17 -14.59 5.19 8.40
C GLU A 17 -15.13 3.98 9.16
N LYS A 18 -14.32 3.42 10.06
CA LYS A 18 -14.68 2.26 10.87
C LYS A 18 -13.90 2.30 12.20
N GLU A 19 -14.61 2.12 13.31
CA GLU A 19 -14.00 1.97 14.65
C GLU A 19 -13.01 3.10 15.03
N GLY A 20 -13.34 4.36 14.69
CA GLY A 20 -12.49 5.53 14.98
C GLY A 20 -11.22 5.63 14.12
N LYS A 21 -11.21 4.95 12.97
CA LYS A 21 -10.11 4.96 11.99
C LYS A 21 -10.65 5.13 10.58
N TYR A 22 -9.84 5.74 9.73
CA TYR A 22 -10.01 5.75 8.28
C TYR A 22 -9.25 4.58 7.67
N HIS A 23 -9.98 3.65 7.05
CA HIS A 23 -9.43 2.61 6.19
C HIS A 23 -9.30 3.18 4.78
N VAL A 24 -8.07 3.53 4.41
CA VAL A 24 -7.73 4.19 3.14
C VAL A 24 -7.09 3.17 2.21
N LYS A 25 -7.66 3.02 1.00
CA LYS A 25 -7.02 2.27 -0.08
C LYS A 25 -6.31 3.22 -1.02
N LEU A 26 -5.05 2.91 -1.27
CA LEU A 26 -4.16 3.63 -2.15
C LEU A 26 -3.88 2.78 -3.38
N ASN A 27 -3.96 3.39 -4.56
CA ASN A 27 -3.38 2.84 -5.76
C ASN A 27 -1.91 3.25 -5.86
N CYS A 28 -1.03 2.27 -5.72
CA CYS A 28 0.41 2.40 -5.72
C CYS A 28 0.99 1.76 -7.00
N SER A 29 0.84 2.46 -8.13
CA SER A 29 1.20 1.96 -9.47
C SER A 29 0.38 0.74 -9.91
N SER A 30 0.88 -0.48 -9.66
CA SER A 30 0.22 -1.74 -10.02
C SER A 30 -0.27 -2.54 -8.81
N GLN A 31 -0.14 -1.97 -7.60
CA GLN A 31 -0.52 -2.62 -6.35
C GLN A 31 -1.52 -1.75 -5.59
N LEU A 32 -2.48 -2.40 -4.94
CA LEU A 32 -3.39 -1.75 -4.00
C LEU A 32 -2.85 -1.95 -2.58
N VAL A 33 -2.74 -0.84 -1.86
CA VAL A 33 -2.29 -0.83 -0.46
C VAL A 33 -3.44 -0.33 0.40
N GLU A 34 -3.76 -1.03 1.49
CA GLU A 34 -4.75 -0.59 2.47
C GLU A 34 -4.05 -0.14 3.76
N LEU A 35 -4.42 1.03 4.27
CA LEU A 35 -3.89 1.63 5.49
C LEU A 35 -5.03 1.93 6.46
N ALA A 36 -4.81 1.69 7.75
CA ALA A 36 -5.70 2.17 8.80
C ALA A 36 -5.07 3.41 9.47
N ILE A 37 -5.67 4.58 9.25
CA ILE A 37 -5.19 5.88 9.74
C ILE A 37 -6.10 6.32 10.91
N PRO A 38 -5.54 6.78 12.04
CA PRO A 38 -6.35 7.32 13.13
C PRO A 38 -7.20 8.51 12.68
N GLU A 39 -8.42 8.63 13.18
CA GLU A 39 -9.33 9.75 12.87
C GLU A 39 -8.79 11.14 13.24
N THR A 40 -7.84 11.19 14.19
CA THR A 40 -7.17 12.43 14.61
C THR A 40 -6.23 12.99 13.55
N THR A 41 -5.93 12.21 12.51
CA THR A 41 -5.11 12.64 11.38
C THR A 41 -5.95 13.46 10.41
N ARG A 42 -5.38 14.49 9.80
CA ARG A 42 -6.06 15.31 8.80
C ARG A 42 -6.71 14.40 7.73
N PRO A 43 -8.02 14.55 7.46
CA PRO A 43 -8.71 13.68 6.51
C PRO A 43 -8.14 13.88 5.10
N CYS A 44 -7.77 12.77 4.46
CA CYS A 44 -7.44 12.72 3.04
C CYS A 44 -8.71 12.56 2.20
N ARG A 45 -8.68 13.05 0.95
CA ARG A 45 -9.78 12.99 0.00
C ARG A 45 -9.50 11.98 -1.10
N LEU A 46 -10.56 11.52 -1.76
CA LEU A 46 -10.45 10.75 -3.01
C LEU A 46 -9.64 11.55 -4.04
N GLY A 47 -8.66 10.90 -4.66
CA GLY A 47 -7.72 11.50 -5.61
C GLY A 47 -6.51 12.19 -4.96
N ASP A 48 -6.45 12.31 -3.63
CA ASP A 48 -5.26 12.86 -2.98
C ASP A 48 -4.05 11.95 -3.21
N LYS A 49 -2.90 12.56 -3.48
CA LYS A 49 -1.61 11.87 -3.50
C LYS A 49 -1.03 11.84 -2.09
N ILE A 50 -0.83 10.63 -1.56
CA ILE A 50 -0.26 10.39 -0.24
C ILE A 50 1.15 9.83 -0.40
N MET A 51 2.08 10.32 0.43
CA MET A 51 3.38 9.69 0.65
C MET A 51 3.35 8.91 1.96
N ILE A 52 3.70 7.64 1.88
CA ILE A 52 3.86 6.71 2.98
C ILE A 52 5.35 6.63 3.26
N HIS A 53 5.76 7.03 4.46
CA HIS A 53 7.11 6.76 4.96
C HIS A 53 6.99 5.66 6.01
N GLY A 54 7.65 4.53 5.76
CA GLY A 54 7.58 3.38 6.65
C GLY A 54 8.94 2.74 6.85
N HIS A 55 9.02 1.95 7.91
CA HIS A 55 10.17 1.14 8.28
C HIS A 55 9.71 -0.32 8.34
N ILE A 56 10.42 -1.22 7.65
CA ILE A 56 10.13 -2.66 7.65
C ILE A 56 11.33 -3.39 8.22
N ARG A 57 11.05 -4.28 9.18
CA ARG A 57 12.01 -5.28 9.63
C ARG A 57 11.74 -6.59 8.89
N ILE A 58 12.70 -7.02 8.08
CA ILE A 58 12.57 -8.23 7.26
C ILE A 58 13.15 -9.42 8.03
N MET A 59 12.27 -10.39 8.31
CA MET A 59 12.64 -11.64 8.97
C MET A 59 13.25 -12.64 7.97
N GLU A 60 12.61 -12.81 6.81
CA GLU A 60 13.02 -13.75 5.76
C GLU A 60 12.61 -13.22 4.39
N ILE A 61 13.42 -13.48 3.35
CA ILE A 61 13.13 -13.12 1.96
C ILE A 61 12.95 -14.40 1.16
N PHE A 62 11.76 -14.58 0.59
CA PHE A 62 11.47 -15.71 -0.28
C PHE A 62 11.60 -15.31 -1.75
N ARG A 63 12.26 -16.16 -2.54
CA ARG A 63 12.29 -16.00 -3.99
C ARG A 63 10.93 -16.42 -4.56
N VAL A 64 10.13 -15.45 -4.99
CA VAL A 64 8.91 -15.72 -5.76
C VAL A 64 9.34 -15.95 -7.21
N ASN A 65 9.27 -17.19 -7.68
CA ASN A 65 9.41 -17.46 -9.10
C ASN A 65 8.16 -16.91 -9.78
N SER A 66 8.30 -15.83 -10.56
CA SER A 66 7.22 -15.39 -11.43
C SER A 66 6.94 -16.52 -12.41
N THR A 67 5.85 -17.25 -12.22
CA THR A 67 5.25 -18.02 -13.30
C THR A 67 4.82 -17.01 -14.35
N HIS A 68 5.72 -16.74 -15.31
CA HIS A 68 5.33 -16.15 -16.57
C HIS A 68 4.25 -17.07 -17.12
N ASN A 69 2.99 -16.62 -17.04
CA ASN A 69 1.84 -17.30 -17.59
C ASN A 69 1.99 -17.25 -19.11
N ARG A 70 2.77 -18.19 -19.63
CA ARG A 70 3.19 -18.25 -21.03
C ARG A 70 2.12 -18.97 -21.84
N ASP A 71 0.87 -18.50 -21.76
CA ASP A 71 -0.24 -18.98 -22.57
C ASP A 71 -1.21 -17.84 -22.89
N SER A 72 -1.01 -17.24 -24.06
CA SER A 72 -2.04 -17.14 -25.09
C SER A 72 -1.35 -16.73 -26.38
N LYS A 73 -0.92 -17.73 -27.16
CA LYS A 73 -0.83 -17.55 -28.62
C LYS A 73 -2.27 -17.40 -29.10
N LEU A 74 -2.56 -16.29 -29.77
CA LEU A 74 -3.60 -16.23 -30.79
C LEU A 74 -3.30 -17.25 -31.89
#